data_AF-A0A2V7YHL8-F1
#
_entry.id   AF-A0A2V7YHL8-F1
#
_cell.length_a   1.000
_cell.length_b   1.000
_cell.length_c   1.000
_cell.angle_alpha   90.00
_cell.angle_beta   90.00
_cell.angle_gamma   90.00
#
_symmetry.space_group_name_H-M   'P 1'
#
loop_
_entity.id
_entity.type
_entity.pdbx_description
1 polymer ?
#
loop_
_entity_poly.entity_id
_entity_poly.type
_entity_poly.pdbx_seq_one_letter_code
_entity_poly.pdbx_strand_id
1 'polypeptide(L)' 'MDTLKGLVKRDRSPSAFVVYFYLWSRKGGSVSHQEIADATGISKSAVQGAIHLLNRRRLIRTVHASPTATPVHHVVRR' A
#
# COMPACT_ATOMS: atom_id res chain seq x y z
N MET A 1 -18.92 -0.60 -7.60
CA MET A 1 -18.27 -1.29 -6.46
C MET A 1 -17.32 -2.35 -7.02
N ASP A 2 -16.11 -1.92 -7.43
CA ASP A 2 -15.03 -2.80 -7.91
C ASP A 2 -13.73 -2.32 -7.25
N THR A 3 -13.59 -2.57 -5.95
CA THR A 3 -12.50 -1.98 -5.15
C THR A 3 -11.18 -2.70 -5.42
N LEU A 4 -11.05 -3.95 -5.00
CA LEU A 4 -9.80 -4.73 -5.14
C LEU A 4 -9.57 -5.24 -6.57
N LYS A 5 -10.62 -5.78 -7.21
CA LYS A 5 -10.57 -6.19 -8.63
C LYS A 5 -10.18 -5.02 -9.54
N GLY A 6 -10.55 -3.80 -9.16
CA GLY A 6 -10.20 -2.57 -9.87
C GLY A 6 -8.70 -2.26 -9.89
N LEU A 7 -7.94 -2.66 -8.87
CA LEU A 7 -6.49 -2.46 -8.84
C LEU A 7 -5.80 -3.24 -9.97
N VAL A 8 -6.23 -4.48 -10.20
CA VAL A 8 -5.66 -5.36 -11.22
C VAL A 8 -6.24 -5.07 -12.61
N LYS A 9 -7.58 -4.96 -12.73
CA LYS A 9 -8.23 -4.82 -14.04
C LYS A 9 -8.17 -3.40 -14.60
N ARG A 10 -8.49 -2.39 -13.79
CA ARG A 10 -8.61 -1.00 -14.23
C ARG A 10 -7.31 -0.23 -14.08
N ASP A 11 -6.69 -0.29 -12.90
CA ASP A 11 -5.45 0.45 -12.65
C ASP A 11 -4.20 -0.28 -13.18
N ARG A 12 -4.38 -1.53 -13.66
CA ARG A 12 -3.31 -2.39 -14.18
C ARG A 12 -2.11 -2.48 -13.23
N SER A 13 -2.37 -2.52 -11.92
CA SER A 13 -1.36 -2.53 -10.88
C SER A 13 -1.53 -3.76 -9.96
N PRO A 14 -0.93 -4.91 -10.32
CA PRO A 14 -0.83 -6.07 -9.44
C PRO A 14 -0.03 -5.75 -8.16
N SER A 15 0.97 -4.89 -8.24
CA SER A 15 1.76 -4.45 -7.08
C SER A 15 0.89 -3.75 -6.02
N ALA A 16 -0.06 -2.91 -6.43
CA ALA A 16 -1.00 -2.28 -5.48
C ALA A 16 -1.90 -3.29 -4.78
N PHE A 17 -2.31 -4.37 -5.47
CA PHE A 17 -3.05 -5.45 -4.85
C PHE A 17 -2.21 -6.17 -3.79
N VAL A 18 -0.97 -6.53 -4.11
CA VAL A 18 -0.06 -7.21 -3.18
C VAL A 18 0.23 -6.35 -1.94
N VAL A 19 0.58 -5.06 -2.14
CA VAL A 19 0.84 -4.13 -1.04
C VAL A 19 -0.38 -3.92 -0.16
N TYR A 20 -1.57 -3.79 -0.77
CA TYR A 20 -2.80 -3.68 0.00
C TYR A 20 -3.05 -4.93 0.85
N PHE A 21 -2.89 -6.13 0.27
CA PHE A 21 -3.13 -7.38 0.97
C PHE A 21 -2.15 -7.56 2.14
N TYR A 22 -0.89 -7.21 1.94
CA TYR A 22 0.13 -7.20 3.00
C TYR A 22 -0.23 -6.26 4.16
N LEU A 23 -0.62 -5.02 3.87
CA LEU A 23 -1.03 -4.08 4.91
C LEU A 23 -2.33 -4.52 5.60
N TRP A 24 -3.26 -5.12 4.86
CA TRP A 24 -4.51 -5.64 5.39
C TRP A 24 -4.29 -6.81 6.34
N SER A 25 -3.43 -7.77 6.00
CA SER A 25 -3.11 -8.91 6.86
C SER A 25 -2.41 -8.49 8.16
N ARG A 26 -1.58 -7.44 8.11
CA ARG A 26 -0.93 -6.82 9.28
C ARG A 26 -1.85 -5.91 10.11
N LYS A 27 -3.07 -5.64 9.64
CA LYS A 27 -3.98 -4.61 10.20
C LYS A 27 -3.37 -3.19 10.18
N GLY A 28 -2.55 -2.89 9.18
CA GLY A 28 -1.82 -1.62 9.05
C GLY A 28 -0.55 -1.57 9.91
N GLY A 29 -0.15 -0.37 10.29
CA GLY A 29 0.97 -0.12 11.21
C GLY A 29 2.10 0.73 10.62
N SER A 30 3.11 0.98 11.45
CA SER A 30 4.36 1.61 11.04
C SER A 30 5.21 0.61 10.27
N VAL A 31 5.43 0.85 8.97
CA VAL A 31 6.27 0.01 8.13
C VAL A 31 6.84 0.83 6.99
N SER A 32 8.15 0.73 6.76
CA SER A 32 8.82 1.43 5.67
C SER A 32 8.55 0.77 4.32
N HIS A 33 8.72 1.52 3.24
CA HIS A 33 8.62 0.97 1.88
C HIS A 33 9.64 -0.15 1.60
N GLN A 34 10.80 -0.12 2.28
CA GLN A 34 11.81 -1.18 2.14
C GLN A 34 11.33 -2.48 2.80
N GLU A 35 10.82 -2.41 4.03
CA GLU A 35 10.27 -3.59 4.71
C GLU A 35 9.11 -4.22 3.94
N ILE A 36 8.24 -3.42 3.30
CA ILE A 36 7.18 -3.95 2.43
C ILE A 36 7.81 -4.67 1.22
N ALA A 37 8.83 -4.07 0.59
CA ALA A 37 9.51 -4.66 -0.56
C ALA A 37 10.12 -6.02 -0.19
N ASP A 38 10.86 -6.08 0.91
CA ASP A 38 11.50 -7.29 1.39
C ASP A 38 10.48 -8.38 1.74
N ALA A 39 9.36 -8.01 2.36
CA ALA A 39 8.32 -8.97 2.74
C ALA A 39 7.44 -9.47 1.59
N THR A 40 7.39 -8.75 0.46
CA THR A 40 6.49 -9.06 -0.66
C THR A 40 7.22 -9.43 -1.94
N GLY A 41 8.54 -9.28 -2.00
CA GLY A 41 9.38 -9.60 -3.16
C GLY A 41 9.24 -8.61 -4.33
N ILE A 42 8.55 -7.49 -4.15
CA ILE A 42 8.45 -6.44 -5.18
C ILE A 42 9.48 -5.34 -4.91
N SER A 43 9.87 -4.60 -5.95
CA SER A 43 10.82 -3.50 -5.78
C SER A 43 10.26 -2.37 -4.91
N LYS A 44 11.14 -1.66 -4.18
CA LYS A 44 10.78 -0.48 -3.38
C LYS A 44 10.06 0.60 -4.19
N SER A 45 10.48 0.84 -5.43
CA SER A 45 9.81 1.80 -6.32
C SER A 45 8.39 1.35 -6.70
N ALA A 46 8.17 0.04 -6.90
CA ALA A 46 6.84 -0.52 -7.10
C ALA A 46 5.97 -0.38 -5.85
N VAL A 47 6.54 -0.55 -4.65
CA VAL A 47 5.85 -0.26 -3.37
C VAL A 47 5.44 1.21 -3.30
N GLN A 48 6.34 2.14 -3.59
CA GLN A 48 6.05 3.58 -3.55
C GLN A 48 4.89 3.93 -4.50
N GLY A 49 4.93 3.42 -5.73
CA GLY A 49 3.85 3.61 -6.71
C GLY A 49 2.52 3.01 -6.24
N ALA A 50 2.56 1.81 -5.64
CA ALA A 50 1.41 1.16 -5.04
C ALA A 50 0.81 1.97 -3.89
N ILE A 51 1.62 2.43 -2.93
CA ILE A 51 1.18 3.27 -1.80
C ILE A 51 0.54 4.56 -2.30
N HIS A 52 1.13 5.20 -3.33
CA HIS A 52 0.53 6.39 -3.95
C HIS A 52 -0.85 6.09 -4.55
N LEU A 53 -0.97 5.01 -5.34
CA LEU A 53 -2.24 4.60 -5.93
C LEU A 53 -3.30 4.27 -4.85
N LEU A 54 -2.94 3.52 -3.82
CA LEU A 54 -3.86 3.11 -2.75
C LEU A 54 -4.37 4.31 -1.94
N ASN A 55 -3.52 5.31 -1.66
CA ASN A 55 -3.94 6.56 -1.04
C ASN A 55 -4.87 7.37 -1.96
N ARG A 56 -4.53 7.52 -3.24
CA ARG A 56 -5.37 8.20 -4.24
C ARG A 56 -6.76 7.56 -4.33
N ARG A 57 -6.82 6.23 -4.22
CA ARG A 57 -8.04 5.41 -4.24
C ARG A 57 -8.77 5.39 -2.89
N ARG A 58 -8.21 5.98 -1.83
CA ARG A 58 -8.72 5.97 -0.46
C ARG A 58 -8.96 4.54 0.08
N LEU A 59 -8.07 3.61 -0.31
CA LEU A 59 -8.07 2.23 0.22
C LEU A 59 -7.20 2.12 1.46
N ILE A 60 -6.14 2.94 1.53
CA ILE A 60 -5.35 3.15 2.72
C ILE A 60 -5.27 4.65 3.03
N ARG A 61 -4.83 4.98 4.24
CA ARG A 61 -4.39 6.30 4.66
C ARG A 61 -2.98 6.18 5.21
N THR A 62 -2.03 6.90 4.62
CA THR A 62 -0.66 7.02 5.14
C THR A 62 -0.50 8.31 5.94
N VAL A 63 0.19 8.25 7.07
CA VAL A 63 0.55 9.41 7.91
C VAL A 63 2.06 9.40 8.15
N HIS A 64 2.68 10.57 8.12
CA HIS A 64 4.10 10.77 8.44
C HIS A 64 4.21 11.71 9.65
N ALA A 65 5.03 11.34 10.64
CA ALA A 65 5.35 12.22 11.77
C ALA A 65 6.34 13.32 11.36
N SER A 66 7.22 13.04 10.41
CA SER A 66 8.16 13.97 9.78
C SER A 66 8.50 13.47 8.36
N PRO A 67 9.15 14.27 7.50
CA PRO A 67 9.48 13.87 6.13
C PRO A 67 10.30 12.57 6.01
N THR A 68 11.12 12.27 7.02
CA THR A 68 11.99 11.09 7.07
C THR A 68 11.49 10.00 8.03
N ALA A 69 10.40 10.24 8.76
CA ALA A 69 9.81 9.24 9.65
C ALA A 69 9.23 8.07 8.85
N THR A 70 9.35 6.87 9.44
CA THR A 70 8.65 5.68 8.94
C THR A 70 7.14 5.98 8.86
N PRO A 71 6.51 5.78 7.68
CA PRO A 71 5.08 6.03 7.52
C PRO A 71 4.24 5.05 8.35
N VAL A 72 3.11 5.54 8.86
CA VAL A 72 2.06 4.72 9.45
C VAL A 72 0.94 4.55 8.43
N HIS A 73 0.61 3.30 8.11
CA HIS A 73 -0.42 2.95 7.15
C HIS A 73 -1.67 2.41 7.84
N HIS A 74 -2.82 3.00 7.54
CA HIS A 74 -4.13 2.54 8.01
C HIS A 74 -4.95 2.00 6.83
N VAL A 75 -5.53 0.80 6.97
CA VAL A 75 -6.42 0.24 5.95
C VAL A 75 -7.83 0.76 6.18
N VAL A 76 -8.38 1.47 5.19
CA VAL A 76 -9.63 2.26 5.33
C VAL A 76 -10.88 1.43 5.02
N ARG A 77 -10.77 0.46 4.12
CA ARG A 77 -11.86 -0.45 3.76
C ARG A 77 -11.45 -1.87 4.11
N ARG A 78 -12.34 -2.62 4.77
CA ARG A 78 -12.21 -4.07 4.94
C ARG A 78 -13.24 -4.76 4.06
#